data_AF-A0A3Q3W3R7-F1
#
_entry.id   AF-A0A3Q3W3R7-F1
#
_cell.length_a   1.000
_cell.length_b   1.000
_cell.length_c   1.000
_cell.angle_alpha   90.00
_cell.angle_beta   90.00
_cell.angle_gamma   90.00
#
_symmetry.space_group_name_H-M   'P 1'
#
loop_
_entity.id
_entity.type
_entity.pdbx_description
1 polymer ?
#
loop_
_entity_poly.entity_id
_entity_poly.type
_entity_poly.pdbx_seq_one_letter_code
_entity_poly.pdbx_strand_id
1 'polypeptide(L)' 'MDYSLKWSNVPKCPSLKNLTDGGFGVLKESQHAAVQGLTRAHVESFDQAVTEGLSRVVQVGETVSEHSSGPQT' A
#
# COMPACT_ATOMS: atom_id res chain seq x y z
N MET A 1 6.47 0.20 31.30
CA MET A 1 5.16 0.64 30.77
C MET A 1 4.13 -0.42 31.11
N ASP A 2 3.09 -0.06 31.84
CA ASP A 2 1.98 -0.96 32.17
C ASP A 2 1.01 -1.03 30.99
N TYR A 3 0.98 -2.17 30.29
CA TYR A 3 0.10 -2.41 29.14
C TYR A 3 -1.35 -2.72 29.56
N SER A 4 -1.62 -2.99 30.84
CA SER A 4 -2.94 -3.34 31.36
C SER A 4 -3.91 -2.14 31.26
N LEU A 5 -3.41 -0.94 31.54
CA LEU A 5 -4.19 0.30 31.46
C LEU A 5 -4.65 0.67 30.04
N LYS A 6 -4.00 0.17 28.98
CA LYS A 6 -4.43 0.50 27.60
C LYS A 6 -5.74 -0.20 27.21
N TRP A 7 -6.03 -1.33 27.85
CA TRP A 7 -7.19 -2.18 27.53
C TRP A 7 -8.34 -2.02 28.53
N SER A 8 -8.24 -1.13 29.52
CA SER A 8 -9.36 -0.85 30.44
C SER A 8 -10.39 0.11 29.83
N ASN A 9 -10.00 0.91 28.84
CA ASN A 9 -10.84 1.92 28.19
C ASN A 9 -11.51 1.46 26.88
N VAL A 10 -11.41 0.19 26.51
CA VAL A 10 -12.09 -0.32 25.31
C VAL A 10 -13.57 -0.58 25.63
N PRO A 11 -14.50 -0.24 24.74
CA PRO A 11 -15.93 -0.51 24.95
C PRO A 11 -16.19 -2.01 25.21
N LYS A 12 -17.01 -2.31 26.22
CA LYS A 12 -17.38 -3.70 26.58
C LYS A 12 -18.20 -4.42 25.52
N CYS A 13 -18.85 -3.67 24.61
CA CYS A 13 -19.64 -4.22 23.52
C CYS A 13 -19.55 -3.33 22.27
N PRO A 14 -19.77 -3.91 21.07
CA PRO A 14 -19.93 -3.13 19.85
C PRO A 14 -21.16 -2.21 19.95
N SER A 15 -21.10 -1.04 19.33
CA SER A 15 -22.17 -0.05 19.36
C SER A 15 -22.41 0.53 17.97
N LEU A 16 -23.68 0.64 17.59
CA LEU A 16 -24.11 1.29 16.36
C LEU A 16 -24.24 2.82 16.50
N LYS A 17 -23.84 3.41 17.63
CA LYS A 17 -24.04 4.85 17.90
C LYS A 17 -23.52 5.76 16.77
N ASN A 18 -22.41 5.39 16.14
CA ASN A 18 -21.82 6.17 15.05
C ASN A 18 -22.58 6.04 13.72
N LEU A 19 -23.56 5.14 13.63
CA LEU A 19 -24.44 4.94 12.47
C LEU A 19 -25.88 5.40 12.76
N THR A 20 -26.26 5.55 14.03
CA THR A 20 -27.62 5.90 14.46
C THR A 20 -27.74 7.31 15.04
N ASP A 21 -26.62 8.02 15.18
CA ASP A 21 -26.61 9.41 15.65
C ASP A 21 -27.28 10.33 14.63
N GLY A 22 -27.98 11.37 15.09
CA GLY A 22 -28.68 12.32 14.22
C GLY A 22 -27.75 13.14 13.32
N GLY A 23 -26.46 13.23 13.68
CA GLY A 23 -25.41 13.83 12.86
C GLY A 23 -24.71 12.85 11.91
N PHE A 24 -25.21 11.61 11.75
CA PHE A 24 -24.60 10.65 10.83
C PHE A 24 -24.56 11.20 9.40
N GLY A 25 -23.39 11.10 8.76
CA GLY A 25 -23.14 11.65 7.42
C GLY A 25 -22.76 13.14 7.39
N VAL A 26 -22.86 13.86 8.51
CA VAL A 26 -22.34 15.25 8.60
C VAL A 26 -20.82 15.20 8.62
N LEU A 27 -20.17 15.97 7.72
CA LEU A 27 -18.72 16.10 7.74
C LEU A 27 -18.28 16.77 9.05
N LYS A 28 -17.36 16.11 9.76
CA LYS A 28 -16.64 16.68 10.88
C LYS A 28 -15.65 17.74 10.39
N GLU A 29 -15.32 18.70 11.28
CA GLU A 29 -14.34 19.76 11.04
C GLU A 29 -12.99 19.23 10.53
N SER A 30 -12.58 18.04 10.97
CA SER A 30 -11.43 17.32 10.44
C SER A 30 -11.82 15.92 10.00
N GLN A 31 -11.25 15.50 8.87
CA GLN A 31 -11.38 14.15 8.32
C GLN A 31 -10.05 13.43 8.45
N HIS A 32 -10.11 12.11 8.67
CA HIS A 32 -8.91 11.29 8.60
C HIS A 32 -8.37 11.28 7.18
N ALA A 33 -7.04 11.19 7.03
CA ALA A 33 -6.42 11.05 5.73
C ALA A 33 -7.02 9.85 4.98
N ALA A 34 -7.13 9.97 3.66
CA ALA A 34 -7.71 8.92 2.84
C ALA A 34 -6.95 7.60 3.03
N VAL A 35 -7.68 6.52 3.34
CA VAL A 35 -7.11 5.21 3.64
C VAL A 35 -6.28 4.65 2.48
N GLN A 36 -6.56 5.10 1.25
CA GLN A 36 -5.77 4.79 0.05
C GLN A 36 -4.29 5.17 0.18
N GLY A 37 -3.94 6.11 1.06
CA GLY A 37 -2.54 6.41 1.36
C GLY A 37 -1.77 5.22 1.92
N LEU A 38 -2.46 4.30 2.62
CA LEU A 38 -1.86 3.10 3.19
C LEU A 38 -1.36 2.12 2.13
N THR A 39 -2.07 2.04 0.99
CA THR A 39 -1.74 1.10 -0.08
C THR A 39 -1.06 1.75 -1.27
N ARG A 40 -0.95 3.09 -1.30
CA ARG A 40 -0.40 3.86 -2.42
C ARG A 40 0.98 3.35 -2.85
N ALA A 41 1.91 3.19 -1.91
CA ALA A 41 3.27 2.74 -2.22
C ALA A 41 3.30 1.35 -2.88
N HIS A 42 2.41 0.44 -2.48
CA HIS A 42 2.30 -0.89 -3.09
C HIS A 42 1.77 -0.82 -4.52
N VAL A 43 0.78 0.03 -4.77
CA VAL A 43 0.23 0.25 -6.11
C VAL A 43 1.29 0.85 -7.04
N GLU A 44 1.97 1.90 -6.60
CA GLU A 44 3.01 2.58 -7.36
C GLU A 44 4.21 1.66 -7.65
N SER A 45 4.64 0.88 -6.67
CA SER A 45 5.77 -0.06 -6.85
C SER A 45 5.44 -1.16 -7.85
N PHE A 46 4.20 -1.68 -7.81
CA PHE A 46 3.75 -2.70 -8.74
C PHE A 46 3.66 -2.15 -10.18
N ASP A 47 3.07 -0.96 -10.35
CA ASP A 47 2.96 -0.29 -11.65
C ASP A 47 4.34 -0.07 -12.28
N GLN A 48 5.30 0.42 -11.49
CA GLN A 48 6.67 0.62 -11.94
C GLN A 48 7.36 -0.71 -12.31
N ALA A 49 7.18 -1.76 -11.50
CA ALA A 49 7.77 -3.06 -11.77
C ALA A 49 7.27 -3.67 -13.10
N VAL A 50 5.97 -3.56 -13.37
CA VAL A 50 5.35 -4.11 -14.59
C VAL A 50 5.71 -3.28 -15.82
N THR A 51 5.61 -1.94 -15.73
CA THR A 51 5.80 -1.06 -16.89
C THR A 51 7.26 -0.91 -17.26
N GLU A 52 8.13 -0.65 -16.28
CA GLU A 52 9.53 -0.36 -16.54
C GLU A 52 10.46 -1.51 -16.15
N GLY A 53 10.18 -2.16 -15.02
CA GLY A 53 11.03 -3.21 -14.48
C GLY A 53 11.18 -4.40 -15.44
N LEU A 54 10.06 -4.96 -15.88
CA LEU A 54 10.05 -6.09 -16.81
C LEU A 54 10.71 -5.74 -18.15
N SER A 55 10.46 -4.55 -18.69
CA SER A 55 11.08 -4.11 -19.95
C SER A 55 12.60 -4.04 -19.85
N ARG A 56 13.14 -3.48 -18.75
CA ARG A 56 14.59 -3.45 -18.51
C ARG A 56 15.20 -4.84 -18.38
N VAL A 57 14.53 -5.76 -17.68
CA VAL A 57 15.04 -7.14 -17.53
C VAL A 57 15.17 -7.83 -18.88
N VAL A 58 14.18 -7.67 -19.76
CA VAL A 58 14.22 -8.23 -21.12
C VAL A 58 15.40 -7.65 -21.91
N GLN A 59 15.56 -6.32 -21.92
CA GLN A 59 16.66 -5.65 -22.63
C GLN A 59 18.04 -6.08 -22.13
N VAL A 60 18.22 -6.21 -20.81
CA VAL A 60 19.49 -6.69 -20.25
C VAL A 60 19.73 -8.17 -20.60
N GLY A 61 18.69 -9.00 -20.60
CA GLY A 61 18.80 -10.40 -21.00
C GLY A 61 19.22 -10.57 -22.46
N GLU A 62 18.67 -9.77 -23.37
CA GLU A 62 19.03 -9.76 -24.79
C GLU A 62 20.49 -9.35 -25.01
N THR A 63 20.93 -8.27 -24.36
CA THR A 63 22.30 -7.76 -24.51
C THR A 63 23.36 -8.72 -23.95
N VAL A 64 23.05 -9.46 -22.88
CA VAL A 64 23.95 -10.49 -22.32
C VAL A 64 24.06 -11.71 -23.26
N SER A 65 23.03 -11.99 -24.05
CA SER A 65 23.04 -13.09 -25.02
C SER A 65 23.92 -12.78 -26.24
N GLU A 66 23.89 -11.54 -26.73
CA GLU A 66 24.70 -11.12 -27.89
C GLU A 66 26.21 -11.09 -27.61
N HIS A 67 26.62 -10.71 -26.39
CA HIS A 67 28.04 -10.64 -26.02
C HIS A 67 28.69 -12.02 -25.74
N SER A 68 27.90 -13.10 -25.62
CA SER A 68 28.43 -14.46 -25.48
C SER A 68 28.76 -15.13 -26.81
N SER A 69 28.43 -14.50 -27.96
CA SER A 69 28.66 -15.04 -29.30
C SER A 69 29.62 -14.16 -30.11
N GLY A 70 30.81 -13.86 -29.57
CA GLY A 70 31.94 -13.27 -30.30
C GLY A 70 32.79 -14.35 -30.99
N PRO A 71 33.46 -14.05 -32.12
CA PRO A 71 33.94 -15.05 -33.07
C PRO A 71 35.04 -15.93 -32.48
N GLN A 72 34.88 -17.25 -32.59
CA GLN A 72 35.97 -18.20 -32.43
C GLN A 72 36.93 -18.02 -33.61
N THR A 73 38.11 -17.46 -33.33
CA THR A 73 39.28 -17.49 -34.21
C THR A 73 40.02 -18.81 -34.06
#